data_AF-A0A9N9PBF7-F1
#
_entry.id   AF-A0A9N9PBF7-F1
#
_cell.length_a   1.000
_cell.length_b   1.000
_cell.length_c   1.000
_cell.angle_alpha   90.00
_cell.angle_beta   90.00
_cell.angle_gamma   90.00
#
_symmetry.space_group_name_H-M   'P 1'
#
loop_
_entity.id
_entity.type
_entity.pdbx_description
1 polymer ?
#
loop_
_entity_poly.entity_id
_entity_poly.type
_entity_poly.pdbx_seq_one_letter_code
_entity_poly.pdbx_strand_id
1 'polypeptide(L)'
;FMVIYNKNDKNGKIKKEQITKNGKNEGNRNEEENSKKRGVLNEVFDGAASWWTQGLGHGSSKLALTASHAAGRYGHVLFPESINEPALLLSQTLLRTVGNKWATRVFYSDNGSTAMEVALKMALKSSSLKYNFDEDLKILGLNGNYHGDTIGVMDACGPNIYNQQVV
;
A
#
# COMPACT_ATOMS: atom_id res chain seq x y z
N PHE A 1 -11.22 -4.95 12.62
CA PHE A 1 -12.21 -4.30 11.74
C PHE A 1 -11.92 -2.82 11.78
N MET A 2 -11.35 -2.23 10.73
CA MET A 2 -11.49 -0.78 10.57
C MET A 2 -12.80 -0.59 9.87
N VAL A 3 -13.54 0.27 10.51
CA VAL A 3 -14.88 0.61 10.16
C VAL A 3 -14.72 1.81 9.26
N ILE A 4 -14.85 1.61 7.94
CA ILE A 4 -14.94 2.76 7.03
C ILE A 4 -16.29 3.41 7.33
N TYR A 5 -16.24 4.50 8.08
CA TYR A 5 -17.46 5.20 8.44
C TYR A 5 -17.94 6.05 7.28
N ASN A 6 -19.05 5.66 6.68
CA ASN A 6 -19.78 6.53 5.79
C ASN A 6 -20.77 7.38 6.61
N LYS A 7 -20.67 8.70 6.51
CA LYS A 7 -21.69 9.61 7.05
C LYS A 7 -22.92 9.41 6.17
N ASN A 8 -24.05 8.98 6.76
CA ASN A 8 -25.32 8.87 6.05
C ASN A 8 -25.75 10.27 5.57
N ASP A 9 -25.29 10.70 4.40
CA ASP A 9 -25.86 11.84 3.70
C ASP A 9 -26.76 11.29 2.60
N LYS A 10 -28.08 11.43 2.80
CA LYS A 10 -29.10 10.89 1.88
C LYS A 10 -29.05 11.51 0.48
N ASN A 11 -28.14 12.47 0.22
CA ASN A 11 -28.09 13.25 -1.02
C ASN A 11 -26.71 13.31 -1.71
N GLY A 12 -25.78 12.40 -1.41
CA GLY A 12 -24.61 12.15 -2.28
C GLY A 12 -23.69 13.35 -2.57
N LYS A 13 -23.68 14.38 -1.71
CA LYS A 13 -22.74 15.51 -1.81
C LYS A 13 -22.01 15.68 -0.49
N ILE A 14 -20.69 15.46 -0.50
CA ILE A 14 -19.82 15.65 0.67
C ILE A 14 -19.78 17.15 0.98
N LYS A 15 -20.55 17.62 1.96
CA LYS A 15 -20.35 18.95 2.56
C LYS A 15 -19.35 18.85 3.71
N LYS A 16 -18.29 19.67 3.61
CA LYS A 16 -17.35 19.93 4.71
C LYS A 16 -18.11 20.50 5.91
N GLU A 17 -17.61 20.16 7.10
CA GLU A 17 -17.95 20.70 8.43
C GLU A 17 -19.18 20.09 9.14
N GLN A 18 -18.96 19.54 10.35
CA GLN A 18 -19.05 20.30 11.60
C GLN A 18 -18.81 19.35 12.79
N ILE A 19 -17.82 19.70 13.61
CA ILE A 19 -17.56 19.11 14.93
C ILE A 19 -18.27 20.00 15.95
N THR A 20 -19.21 19.47 16.74
CA THR A 20 -19.62 20.13 18.01
C THR A 20 -20.26 19.17 19.02
N LYS A 21 -19.99 19.49 20.30
CA LYS A 21 -20.25 18.73 21.54
C LYS A 21 -21.67 18.90 22.12
N ASN A 22 -22.04 17.91 22.96
CA ASN A 22 -22.85 17.93 24.20
C ASN A 22 -24.34 18.36 24.23
N GLY A 23 -25.13 17.64 25.04
CA GLY A 23 -26.34 18.16 25.70
C GLY A 23 -27.36 17.11 26.14
N LYS A 24 -27.63 17.01 27.45
CA LYS A 24 -28.72 16.21 28.07
C LYS A 24 -30.10 16.81 27.74
N ASN A 25 -31.13 15.97 27.59
CA ASN A 25 -32.46 16.24 28.15
C ASN A 25 -33.37 14.98 28.15
N GLU A 26 -34.15 14.86 29.21
CA GLU A 26 -35.12 13.80 29.53
C GLU A 26 -36.48 14.01 28.84
N GLY A 27 -37.26 12.93 28.65
CA GLY A 27 -38.72 13.00 28.57
C GLY A 27 -39.42 12.25 27.43
N ASN A 28 -40.22 11.25 27.82
CA ASN A 28 -41.33 10.56 27.14
C ASN A 28 -41.05 9.50 26.05
N ARG A 29 -41.47 8.27 26.40
CA ARG A 29 -41.45 7.03 25.63
C ARG A 29 -42.77 6.82 24.90
N ASN A 30 -42.70 6.46 23.62
CA ASN A 30 -43.19 5.19 23.05
C ASN A 30 -43.46 5.36 21.54
N GLU A 31 -42.99 4.38 20.77
CA GLU A 31 -43.14 4.15 19.31
C GLU A 31 -42.12 4.77 18.34
N GLU A 32 -41.33 5.77 18.71
CA GLU A 32 -40.18 6.24 17.89
C GLU A 32 -38.81 5.66 18.29
N GLU A 33 -38.75 4.81 19.33
CA GLU A 33 -37.49 4.48 20.01
C GLU A 33 -36.53 3.59 19.21
N ASN A 34 -37.00 2.88 18.17
CA ASN A 34 -36.11 2.09 17.30
C ASN A 34 -35.35 2.92 16.26
N SER A 35 -35.71 4.20 16.08
CA SER A 35 -35.08 5.09 15.09
C SER A 35 -33.94 5.94 15.66
N LYS A 36 -33.75 6.03 16.98
CA LYS A 36 -32.91 7.07 17.61
C LYS A 36 -31.57 6.62 18.22
N LYS A 37 -31.06 5.42 17.89
CA LYS A 37 -29.74 4.96 18.35
C LYS A 37 -28.81 4.36 17.28
N ARG A 38 -29.01 4.65 15.99
CA ARG A 38 -27.90 4.47 15.04
C ARG A 38 -26.95 5.65 15.20
N GLY A 39 -25.74 5.38 15.70
CA GLY A 39 -24.68 6.38 15.67
C GLY A 39 -24.53 6.95 14.25
N VAL A 40 -24.03 8.18 14.13
CA VAL A 40 -23.78 8.86 12.84
C VAL A 40 -22.84 8.06 11.93
N LEU A 41 -22.16 7.08 12.51
CA LEU A 41 -21.09 6.27 12.00
C LEU A 41 -21.59 4.84 11.78
N ASN A 42 -21.54 4.37 10.53
CA ASN A 42 -21.90 2.99 10.15
C ASN A 42 -20.68 2.19 9.71
N GLU A 43 -20.68 0.89 10.00
CA GLU A 43 -19.63 -0.01 9.56
C GLU A 43 -19.81 -0.46 8.12
N VAL A 44 -18.72 -0.43 7.35
CA VAL A 44 -18.69 -0.86 5.95
C VAL A 44 -17.55 -1.85 5.75
N PHE A 45 -17.86 -2.94 5.06
CA PHE A 45 -16.88 -3.95 4.68
C PHE A 45 -15.97 -3.43 3.56
N ASP A 46 -14.67 -3.51 3.79
CA ASP A 46 -13.66 -3.16 2.78
C ASP A 46 -13.42 -4.33 1.83
N GLY A 47 -14.25 -4.44 0.80
CA GLY A 47 -14.14 -5.48 -0.23
C GLY A 47 -12.94 -5.31 -1.18
N ALA A 48 -12.32 -4.13 -1.22
CA ALA A 48 -11.14 -3.86 -2.04
C ALA A 48 -9.82 -4.10 -1.27
N ALA A 49 -9.91 -4.44 0.01
CA ALA A 49 -8.77 -4.54 0.92
C ALA A 49 -7.88 -3.28 0.87
N SER A 50 -8.50 -2.10 0.74
CA SER A 50 -7.83 -0.80 0.58
C SER A 50 -6.68 -0.87 -0.42
N TRP A 51 -7.03 -1.11 -1.67
CA TRP A 51 -6.10 -1.30 -2.78
C TRP A 51 -5.20 -2.54 -2.61
N TRP A 52 -5.82 -3.67 -2.27
CA TRP A 52 -5.16 -4.98 -2.13
C TRP A 52 -4.04 -5.05 -1.09
N THR A 53 -3.97 -4.10 -0.15
CA THR A 53 -2.92 -4.04 0.88
C THR A 53 -3.32 -4.72 2.20
N GLN A 54 -4.63 -4.79 2.49
CA GLN A 54 -5.12 -5.26 3.80
C GLN A 54 -5.20 -6.79 3.86
N GLY A 55 -4.17 -7.43 4.41
CA GLY A 55 -4.13 -8.88 4.63
C GLY A 55 -4.44 -9.34 6.07
N LEU A 56 -4.07 -8.55 7.08
CA LEU A 56 -4.26 -8.88 8.51
C LEU A 56 -5.50 -8.22 9.11
N GLY A 57 -6.33 -7.63 8.26
CA GLY A 57 -7.34 -6.67 8.64
C GLY A 57 -6.74 -5.35 9.11
N HIS A 58 -7.61 -4.37 9.27
CA HIS A 58 -7.20 -3.03 9.63
C HIS A 58 -7.09 -2.81 11.14
N GLY A 59 -6.27 -1.82 11.52
CA GLY A 59 -6.21 -1.30 12.89
C GLY A 59 -5.55 -2.24 13.90
N SER A 60 -4.57 -3.04 13.47
CA SER A 60 -3.84 -3.93 14.37
C SER A 60 -3.06 -3.14 15.41
N SER A 61 -3.49 -3.25 16.68
CA SER A 61 -2.82 -2.59 17.82
C SER A 61 -1.36 -3.02 17.97
N LYS A 62 -1.08 -4.31 17.71
CA LYS A 62 0.29 -4.85 17.71
C LYS A 62 1.16 -4.13 16.69
N LEU A 63 0.70 -4.00 15.43
CA LEU A 63 1.46 -3.32 14.38
C LEU A 63 1.63 -1.82 14.68
N ALA A 64 0.58 -1.16 15.16
CA ALA A 64 0.63 0.26 15.51
C ALA A 64 1.66 0.54 16.62
N LEU A 65 1.68 -0.28 17.68
CA LEU A 65 2.66 -0.15 18.77
C LEU A 65 4.09 -0.46 18.29
N THR A 66 4.27 -1.49 17.44
CA THR A 66 5.59 -1.79 16.87
C THR A 66 6.11 -0.65 15.99
N ALA A 67 5.26 -0.06 15.14
CA ALA A 67 5.62 1.08 14.31
C ALA A 67 5.98 2.31 15.16
N SER A 68 5.19 2.61 16.21
CA SER A 68 5.49 3.70 17.15
C SER A 68 6.84 3.52 17.85
N HIS A 69 7.13 2.30 18.33
CA HIS A 69 8.43 2.00 18.93
C HIS A 69 9.59 2.15 17.93
N ALA A 70 9.43 1.66 16.70
CA ALA A 70 10.45 1.82 15.66
C ALA A 70 10.71 3.31 15.32
N ALA A 71 9.64 4.11 15.22
CA ALA A 71 9.73 5.55 14.99
C ALA A 71 10.47 6.26 16.13
N GLY A 72 10.15 5.95 17.40
CA GLY A 72 10.81 6.56 18.56
C GLY A 72 12.26 6.12 18.75
N ARG A 73 12.61 4.89 18.38
CA ARG A 73 13.96 4.33 18.54
C ARG A 73 14.91 4.70 17.39
N TYR A 74 14.43 4.65 16.15
CA TYR A 74 15.28 4.77 14.96
C TYR A 74 15.00 6.04 14.15
N GLY A 75 13.75 6.50 14.08
CA GLY A 75 13.35 7.52 13.10
C GLY A 75 13.68 7.06 11.67
N HIS A 76 14.27 7.96 10.88
CA HIS A 76 14.90 7.61 9.61
C HIS A 76 16.43 7.72 9.75
N VAL A 77 17.14 6.64 9.44
CA VAL A 77 18.59 6.58 9.41
C VAL A 77 19.07 6.29 7.99
N LEU A 78 20.16 6.94 7.59
CA LEU A 78 20.79 6.72 6.29
C LEU A 78 21.12 5.23 6.09
N PHE A 79 20.68 4.62 4.99
CA PHE A 79 20.78 3.17 4.74
C PHE A 79 22.01 2.70 3.95
N PRO A 80 22.51 3.43 2.93
CA PRO A 80 23.71 3.00 2.19
C PRO A 80 24.89 2.75 3.12
N GLU A 81 25.56 1.60 2.94
CA GLU A 81 26.71 1.16 3.74
C GLU A 81 26.44 1.05 5.25
N SER A 82 25.17 1.03 5.66
CA SER A 82 24.74 0.91 7.04
C SER A 82 23.70 -0.20 7.20
N ILE A 83 23.32 -0.49 8.44
CA ILE A 83 22.24 -1.42 8.72
C ILE A 83 21.55 -1.05 10.04
N ASN A 84 20.24 -1.28 10.09
CA ASN A 84 19.47 -1.27 11.33
C ASN A 84 18.86 -2.66 11.58
N GLU A 85 18.58 -2.95 12.83
CA GLU A 85 18.06 -4.26 13.27
C GLU A 85 16.77 -4.67 12.51
N PRO A 86 15.75 -3.80 12.33
CA PRO A 86 14.55 -4.15 11.55
C PRO A 86 14.86 -4.57 10.11
N ALA A 87 15.70 -3.82 9.39
CA ALA A 87 16.06 -4.12 8.01
C ALA A 87 16.87 -5.43 7.91
N LEU A 88 17.75 -5.71 8.88
CA LEU A 88 18.50 -6.97 8.91
C LEU A 88 17.57 -8.18 9.08
N LEU A 89 16.70 -8.12 10.09
CA LEU A 89 15.76 -9.21 10.41
C LEU A 89 14.75 -9.45 9.27
N LEU A 90 14.26 -8.38 8.64
CA LEU A 90 13.38 -8.47 7.49
C LEU A 90 14.11 -9.12 6.31
N SER A 91 15.34 -8.71 6.02
CA SER A 91 16.14 -9.29 4.93
C SER A 91 16.38 -10.79 5.13
N GLN A 92 16.76 -11.20 6.34
CA GLN A 92 16.95 -12.61 6.69
C GLN A 92 15.65 -13.41 6.55
N THR A 93 14.52 -12.82 6.97
CA THR A 93 13.21 -13.45 6.87
C THR A 93 12.81 -13.64 5.41
N LEU A 94 12.97 -12.62 4.56
CA LEU A 94 12.66 -12.68 3.13
C LEU A 94 13.50 -13.76 2.42
N LEU A 95 14.82 -13.79 2.66
CA LEU A 95 15.71 -14.78 2.05
C LEU A 95 15.40 -16.22 2.50
N ARG A 96 15.00 -16.41 3.76
CA ARG A 96 14.62 -17.74 4.28
C ARG A 96 13.24 -18.21 3.81
N THR A 97 12.35 -17.28 3.45
CA THR A 97 10.95 -17.58 3.10
C THR A 97 10.71 -17.43 1.60
N VAL A 98 10.27 -16.26 1.15
CA VAL A 98 9.90 -16.00 -0.26
C VAL A 98 11.08 -16.17 -1.21
N GLY A 99 12.29 -15.83 -0.77
CA GLY A 99 13.54 -15.92 -1.54
C GLY A 99 14.23 -17.27 -1.48
N ASN A 100 13.67 -18.25 -0.75
CA ASN A 100 14.38 -19.48 -0.43
C ASN A 100 14.82 -20.23 -1.68
N LYS A 101 16.11 -20.60 -1.73
CA LYS A 101 16.79 -21.34 -2.81
C LYS A 101 17.05 -20.59 -4.12
N TRP A 102 16.53 -19.38 -4.32
CA TRP A 102 16.71 -18.65 -5.59
C TRP A 102 17.23 -17.22 -5.41
N ALA A 103 17.02 -16.60 -4.25
CA ALA A 103 17.53 -15.26 -3.93
C ALA A 103 18.66 -15.33 -2.91
N THR A 104 19.64 -14.43 -3.05
CA THR A 104 20.77 -14.26 -2.12
C THR A 104 20.90 -12.86 -1.55
N ARG A 105 20.13 -11.88 -2.07
CA ARG A 105 20.15 -10.47 -1.64
C ARG A 105 18.75 -9.87 -1.62
N VAL A 106 18.59 -8.80 -0.85
CA VAL A 106 17.39 -7.96 -0.77
C VAL A 106 17.79 -6.52 -1.10
N PHE A 107 17.01 -5.88 -1.97
CA PHE A 107 17.13 -4.45 -2.28
C PHE A 107 15.85 -3.74 -1.84
N TYR A 108 15.98 -2.67 -1.06
CA TYR A 108 14.84 -1.91 -0.55
C TYR A 108 14.49 -0.72 -1.45
N SER A 109 13.20 -0.48 -1.62
CA SER A 109 12.63 0.71 -2.24
C SER A 109 11.26 0.99 -1.62
N ASP A 110 10.59 2.08 -2.01
CA ASP A 110 9.44 2.60 -1.28
C ASP A 110 8.11 1.92 -1.62
N ASN A 111 7.92 1.50 -2.88
CA ASN A 111 6.66 0.89 -3.34
C ASN A 111 6.86 -0.10 -4.50
N GLY A 112 5.75 -0.63 -5.02
CA GLY A 112 5.75 -1.60 -6.12
C GLY A 112 6.38 -1.06 -7.41
N SER A 113 6.05 0.17 -7.81
CA SER A 113 6.60 0.79 -9.02
C SER A 113 8.12 0.98 -8.93
N THR A 114 8.62 1.49 -7.80
CA THR A 114 10.07 1.67 -7.60
C THR A 114 10.81 0.33 -7.53
N ALA A 115 10.19 -0.69 -6.94
CA ALA A 115 10.76 -2.04 -6.90
C ALA A 115 10.86 -2.64 -8.32
N MET A 116 9.85 -2.42 -9.17
CA MET A 116 9.85 -2.87 -10.55
C MET A 116 10.88 -2.13 -11.41
N GLU A 117 11.08 -0.82 -11.23
CA GLU A 117 12.18 -0.11 -11.90
C GLU A 117 13.57 -0.65 -11.53
N VAL A 118 13.79 -0.95 -10.25
CA VAL A 118 15.03 -1.60 -9.79
C VAL A 118 15.19 -2.97 -10.44
N ALA A 119 14.12 -3.78 -10.49
CA ALA A 119 14.13 -5.10 -11.11
C ALA A 119 14.48 -5.04 -12.60
N LEU A 120 13.91 -4.08 -13.35
CA LEU A 120 14.23 -3.85 -14.76
C LEU A 120 15.71 -3.50 -14.93
N LYS A 121 16.25 -2.54 -14.14
CA LYS A 121 17.67 -2.18 -14.17
C LYS A 121 18.59 -3.39 -13.91
N MET A 122 18.23 -4.22 -12.93
CA MET A 122 18.98 -5.45 -12.61
C MET A 122 18.93 -6.46 -13.76
N ALA A 123 17.75 -6.68 -14.36
CA ALA A 123 17.56 -7.63 -15.46
C ALA A 123 18.30 -7.19 -16.73
N LEU A 124 18.20 -5.91 -17.10
CA LEU A 124 18.93 -5.33 -18.23
C LEU A 124 20.44 -5.47 -18.05
N LYS A 125 20.96 -5.10 -16.86
CA LYS A 125 22.41 -5.22 -16.58
C LYS A 125 22.88 -6.67 -16.60
N SER A 126 22.12 -7.58 -15.99
CA SER A 126 22.45 -9.01 -15.99
C SER A 126 22.45 -9.58 -17.41
N SER A 127 21.49 -9.18 -18.24
CA SER A 127 21.39 -9.66 -19.63
C SER A 127 22.54 -9.13 -20.49
N SER A 128 22.83 -7.82 -20.42
CA SER A 128 23.96 -7.21 -21.13
C SER A 128 25.28 -7.89 -20.77
N LEU A 129 25.56 -8.11 -19.48
CA LEU A 129 26.77 -8.81 -19.03
C LEU A 129 26.86 -10.27 -19.51
N LYS A 130 25.72 -10.97 -19.58
CA LYS A 130 25.69 -12.40 -19.92
C LYS A 130 25.83 -12.65 -21.42
N TYR A 131 25.24 -11.80 -22.23
CA TYR A 131 25.11 -12.03 -23.68
C TYR A 131 25.97 -11.06 -24.51
N ASN A 132 26.66 -10.11 -23.87
CA ASN A 132 27.62 -9.21 -24.51
C ASN A 132 27.05 -8.41 -25.69
N PHE A 133 25.83 -7.88 -25.51
CA PHE A 133 25.25 -6.89 -26.40
C PHE A 133 25.23 -5.52 -25.69
N ASP A 134 25.42 -4.46 -26.47
CA ASP A 134 25.45 -3.08 -25.96
C ASP A 134 24.20 -2.27 -26.34
N GLU A 135 23.40 -2.67 -27.33
CA GLU A 135 22.27 -1.85 -27.80
C GLU A 135 21.02 -2.67 -28.20
N ASP A 136 19.85 -2.05 -27.99
CA ASP A 136 18.49 -2.49 -28.34
C ASP A 136 17.87 -3.64 -27.52
N LEU A 137 17.93 -3.53 -26.19
CA LEU A 137 17.15 -4.39 -25.29
C LEU A 137 15.69 -3.99 -25.22
N LYS A 138 14.80 -4.98 -25.37
CA LYS A 138 13.36 -4.83 -25.18
C LYS A 138 12.88 -5.70 -24.03
N ILE A 139 11.84 -5.24 -23.34
CA ILE A 139 11.15 -5.99 -22.30
C ILE A 139 9.98 -6.74 -22.93
N LEU A 140 9.90 -8.04 -22.69
CA LEU A 140 8.76 -8.86 -23.10
C LEU A 140 7.68 -8.80 -22.01
N GLY A 141 6.56 -8.16 -22.31
CA GLY A 141 5.39 -8.06 -21.44
C GLY A 141 4.20 -8.91 -21.91
N LEU A 142 3.27 -9.17 -21.00
CA LEU A 142 1.99 -9.81 -21.30
C LEU A 142 0.91 -8.73 -21.47
N ASN A 143 -0.02 -8.92 -22.41
CA ASN A 143 -1.12 -7.97 -22.59
C ASN A 143 -2.02 -7.94 -21.33
N GLY A 144 -2.41 -6.73 -20.90
CA GLY A 144 -3.19 -6.50 -19.68
C GLY A 144 -2.37 -6.56 -18.38
N ASN A 145 -1.04 -6.53 -18.45
CA ASN A 145 -0.19 -6.45 -17.26
C ASN A 145 -0.27 -5.07 -16.56
N TYR A 146 0.13 -5.06 -15.29
CA TYR A 146 0.29 -3.84 -14.50
C TYR A 146 1.54 -3.99 -13.62
N HIS A 147 2.46 -3.04 -13.75
CA HIS A 147 3.73 -3.02 -13.00
C HIS A 147 3.94 -1.73 -12.19
N GLY A 148 2.95 -0.84 -12.18
CA GLY A 148 2.99 0.45 -11.51
C GLY A 148 2.92 1.64 -12.48
N ASP A 149 2.91 2.83 -11.88
CA ASP A 149 2.59 4.09 -12.59
C ASP A 149 3.80 5.03 -12.75
N THR A 150 5.02 4.59 -12.41
CA THR A 150 6.22 5.38 -12.75
C THR A 150 6.62 5.12 -14.21
N ILE A 151 7.21 6.12 -14.87
CA ILE A 151 7.42 6.13 -16.33
C ILE A 151 8.11 4.85 -16.82
N GLY A 152 9.17 4.40 -16.13
CA GLY A 152 9.93 3.22 -16.58
C GLY A 152 9.16 1.90 -16.54
N VAL A 153 8.18 1.76 -15.63
CA VAL A 153 7.36 0.54 -15.53
C VAL A 153 6.08 0.63 -16.34
N MET A 154 5.59 1.84 -16.62
CA MET A 154 4.53 2.08 -17.60
C MET A 154 4.98 1.70 -19.01
N ASP A 155 6.25 1.96 -19.36
CA ASP A 155 6.87 1.56 -20.63
C ASP A 155 6.99 0.03 -20.77
N ALA A 156 7.13 -0.67 -19.64
CA ALA A 156 7.09 -2.13 -19.60
C ALA A 156 5.67 -2.73 -19.65
N CYS A 157 4.62 -1.91 -19.72
CA CYS A 157 3.23 -2.35 -19.81
C CYS A 157 2.71 -2.29 -21.25
N GLY A 158 1.76 -3.16 -21.60
CA GLY A 158 1.14 -3.15 -22.93
C GLY A 158 0.48 -1.80 -23.26
N PRO A 159 0.52 -1.32 -24.52
CA PRO A 159 -0.13 -0.07 -24.92
C PRO A 159 -1.64 -0.08 -24.62
N ASN A 160 -2.12 0.97 -23.97
CA ASN A 160 -3.51 1.13 -23.57
C ASN A 160 -3.87 2.61 -23.37
N ILE A 161 -5.14 2.89 -23.11
CA ILE A 161 -5.66 4.27 -22.97
C ILE A 161 -5.03 5.06 -21.82
N TYR A 162 -4.44 4.39 -20.83
CA TYR A 162 -3.83 5.00 -19.64
C TYR A 162 -2.35 5.33 -19.82
N ASN A 163 -1.62 4.69 -20.75
CA ASN A 163 -0.20 4.98 -21.01
C ASN A 163 0.10 5.64 -22.38
N GLN A 164 -0.88 5.75 -23.28
CA GLN A 164 -0.72 6.30 -24.63
C GLN A 164 -0.16 7.73 -24.75
N GLN A 165 -0.15 8.54 -23.67
CA GLN A 165 0.37 9.91 -23.67
C GLN A 165 1.71 10.06 -22.95
N VAL A 166 2.19 8.98 -22.32
CA VAL A 166 3.36 9.00 -21.42
C VAL A 166 4.51 8.16 -22.00
N VAL A 167 4.17 7.12 -22.76
CA VAL A 167 5.07 6.15 -23.40
C VAL A 167 4.90 6.20 -24.92
#